data_AF-A0A4R7NG85-F1
#
_entry.id   AF-A0A4R7NG85-F1
#
_cell.length_a   1.000
_cell.length_b   1.000
_cell.length_c   1.000
_cell.angle_alpha   90.00
_cell.angle_beta   90.00
_cell.angle_gamma   90.00
#
_symmetry.space_group_name_H-M   'P 1'
#
loop_
_entity.id
_entity.type
_entity.pdbx_description
1 polymer ?
#
loop_
_entity_poly.entity_id
_entity_poly.type
_entity_poly.pdbx_seq_one_letter_code
_entity_poly.pdbx_strand_id
1 'polypeptide(L)'
;MITLKQNCTALNFKNMEKTKENFTLLMYGTIEKERIDQEIQNNQEMVDGGHNSTGHAQSQLDYLKRLKSDQSYQNGSLPRGIEKIILQIMESYTFWHSINEIDSNFFLVQDNYIHNLINASLTFMVSCELAKLFNNKPDDFSLNNIWQHDAESIKNANIASADEIDYITDQFSRNESTRDQAIKRFLDFRNKSVAHNTNNTGMQWSDFVSTMNFIIRVWGIIDEFYSPNCFPRSIQLSDQLYTPLQPHFTSLQIREMKEARLKLMQDIFVAASTNLVTGDKDAIKPFGDLKVTVKIESVTGVGG
;
A
#
# COMPACT_ATOMS: atom_id res chain seq x y z
N MET A 1 -3.69 20.06 5.40
CA MET A 1 -2.22 20.09 5.30
C MET A 1 -1.67 19.53 6.59
N ILE A 2 -0.51 18.87 6.58
CA ILE A 2 0.07 18.35 7.81
C ILE A 2 0.37 19.51 8.75
N THR A 3 -0.31 19.54 9.89
CA THR A 3 -0.06 20.55 10.93
C THR A 3 1.15 20.14 11.77
N LEU A 4 2.05 21.08 12.03
CA LEU A 4 3.25 20.87 12.85
C LEU A 4 3.08 21.51 14.22
N LYS A 5 3.73 20.93 15.23
CA LYS A 5 3.84 21.50 16.58
C LYS A 5 4.43 22.90 16.50
N GLN A 6 4.08 23.74 17.48
CA GLN A 6 4.56 25.11 17.57
C GLN A 6 6.10 25.19 17.48
N ASN A 7 6.60 26.12 16.68
CA ASN A 7 8.03 26.35 16.41
C ASN A 7 8.76 25.22 15.64
N CYS A 8 8.06 24.23 15.10
CA CYS A 8 8.65 23.24 14.20
C CYS A 8 8.46 23.64 12.73
N THR A 9 9.51 23.45 11.93
CA THR A 9 9.49 23.70 10.47
C THR A 9 9.78 22.43 9.65
N ALA A 10 10.46 21.44 10.24
CA ALA A 10 10.77 20.19 9.57
C ALA A 10 9.54 19.26 9.57
N LEU A 11 9.11 18.87 8.38
CA LEU A 11 8.00 17.93 8.16
C LEU A 11 8.46 16.50 8.43
N ASN A 12 8.18 16.01 9.63
CA ASN A 12 8.51 14.65 10.07
C ASN A 12 7.52 14.17 11.13
N PHE A 13 7.50 12.85 11.41
CA PHE A 13 6.50 12.29 12.31
C PHE A 13 6.60 12.86 13.73
N LYS A 14 7.82 13.06 14.26
CA LYS A 14 8.07 13.65 15.58
C LYS A 14 7.49 15.06 15.73
N ASN A 15 7.60 15.89 14.70
CA ASN A 15 7.21 17.30 14.72
C ASN A 15 5.75 17.53 14.33
N MET A 16 5.11 16.55 13.69
CA MET A 16 3.69 16.59 13.34
C MET A 16 2.79 16.62 14.59
N GLU A 17 1.71 17.40 14.55
CA GLU A 17 0.62 17.30 15.54
C GLU A 17 -0.14 15.99 15.37
N LYS A 18 -0.45 15.30 16.47
CA LYS A 18 -1.08 13.98 16.45
C LYS A 18 -2.61 14.08 16.36
N THR A 19 -3.11 14.73 15.31
CA THR A 19 -4.55 14.89 15.07
C THR A 19 -5.08 13.84 14.11
N LYS A 20 -6.40 13.58 14.17
CA LYS A 20 -7.06 12.64 13.27
C LYS A 20 -6.83 13.00 11.79
N GLU A 21 -6.92 14.27 11.44
CA GLU A 21 -6.75 14.77 10.06
C GLU A 21 -5.35 14.48 9.51
N ASN A 22 -4.32 14.65 10.36
CA ASN A 22 -2.96 14.35 9.99
C ASN A 22 -2.76 12.84 9.77
N PHE A 23 -3.32 12.00 10.63
CA PHE A 23 -3.25 10.54 10.45
C PHE A 23 -4.03 10.07 9.22
N THR A 24 -5.22 10.62 8.95
CA THR A 24 -5.96 10.40 7.70
C THR A 24 -5.08 10.72 6.48
N LEU A 25 -4.35 11.84 6.51
CA LEU A 25 -3.44 12.20 5.42
C LEU A 25 -2.23 11.26 5.33
N LEU A 26 -1.66 10.78 6.44
CA LEU A 26 -0.60 9.77 6.40
C LEU A 26 -1.09 8.42 5.86
N MET A 27 -2.33 8.04 6.17
CA MET A 27 -2.90 6.77 5.74
C MET A 27 -3.21 6.77 4.23
N TYR A 28 -3.83 7.83 3.70
CA TYR A 28 -4.34 7.85 2.31
C TYR A 28 -3.52 8.75 1.37
N GLY A 29 -2.73 9.66 1.92
CA GLY A 29 -1.97 10.64 1.16
C GLY A 29 -2.86 11.74 0.57
N THR A 30 -2.30 12.44 -0.40
CA THR A 30 -3.00 13.51 -1.13
C THR A 30 -3.32 13.08 -2.56
N ILE A 31 -4.23 13.82 -3.17
CA ILE A 31 -4.45 13.77 -4.61
C ILE A 31 -3.15 14.10 -5.38
N GLU A 32 -3.04 13.58 -6.58
CA GLU A 32 -1.95 13.85 -7.52
C GLU A 32 -2.05 15.27 -8.10
N LYS A 33 -0.90 15.88 -8.38
CA LYS A 33 -0.81 17.25 -8.89
C LYS A 33 -1.48 17.40 -10.24
N GLU A 34 -1.36 16.38 -11.07
CA GLU A 34 -1.90 16.31 -12.42
C GLU A 34 -3.44 16.34 -12.42
N ARG A 35 -4.07 15.96 -11.29
CA ARG A 35 -5.52 15.85 -11.16
C ARG A 35 -6.17 16.96 -10.35
N ILE A 36 -5.39 17.73 -9.59
CA ILE A 36 -5.95 18.67 -8.60
C ILE A 36 -6.82 19.75 -9.26
N ASP A 37 -6.44 20.24 -10.44
CA ASP A 37 -7.17 21.29 -11.14
C ASP A 37 -8.50 20.80 -11.68
N GLN A 38 -8.52 19.58 -12.22
CA GLN A 38 -9.75 18.94 -12.65
C GLN A 38 -10.71 18.71 -11.47
N GLU A 39 -10.21 18.22 -10.33
CA GLU A 39 -11.08 18.02 -9.16
C GLU A 39 -11.59 19.34 -8.57
N ILE A 40 -10.78 20.40 -8.58
CA ILE A 40 -11.24 21.75 -8.18
C ILE A 40 -12.38 22.19 -9.09
N GLN A 41 -12.23 22.03 -10.40
CA GLN A 41 -13.27 22.38 -11.37
C GLN A 41 -14.56 21.57 -11.12
N ASN A 42 -14.45 20.25 -11.00
CA ASN A 42 -15.60 19.37 -10.75
C ASN A 42 -16.38 19.78 -9.48
N ASN A 43 -15.67 20.07 -8.39
CA ASN A 43 -16.31 20.48 -7.13
C ASN A 43 -16.92 21.88 -7.24
N GLN A 44 -16.29 22.80 -7.98
CA GLN A 44 -16.82 24.13 -8.24
C GLN A 44 -18.14 24.04 -9.03
N GLU A 45 -18.21 23.21 -10.07
CA GLU A 45 -19.43 22.98 -10.86
C GLU A 45 -20.57 22.40 -9.99
N MET A 46 -20.28 21.48 -9.06
CA MET A 46 -21.29 20.96 -8.13
C MET A 46 -21.82 22.01 -7.14
N VAL A 47 -20.93 22.90 -6.67
CA VAL A 47 -21.31 24.01 -5.79
C VAL A 47 -22.18 25.01 -6.55
N ASP A 48 -21.72 25.45 -7.74
CA ASP A 48 -22.38 26.48 -8.54
C ASP A 48 -23.72 25.99 -9.10
N GLY A 49 -23.81 24.69 -9.44
CA GLY A 49 -25.05 24.04 -9.90
C GLY A 49 -26.07 23.77 -8.79
N GLY A 50 -25.79 24.14 -7.53
CA GLY A 50 -26.71 23.93 -6.41
C GLY A 50 -26.87 22.46 -5.99
N HIS A 51 -25.99 21.57 -6.45
CA HIS A 51 -26.00 20.15 -6.11
C HIS A 51 -25.29 19.84 -4.77
N ASN A 52 -24.87 20.87 -4.03
CA ASN A 52 -24.18 20.77 -2.75
C ASN A 52 -25.16 20.79 -1.55
N SER A 53 -26.14 19.88 -1.53
CA SER A 53 -27.19 19.84 -0.50
C SER A 53 -26.66 19.62 0.93
N THR A 54 -25.46 19.06 1.07
CA THR A 54 -24.85 18.69 2.36
C THR A 54 -23.66 19.57 2.77
N GLY A 55 -23.26 20.55 1.95
CA GLY A 55 -22.05 21.35 2.19
C GLY A 55 -20.73 20.60 1.91
N HIS A 56 -20.80 19.31 1.54
CA HIS A 56 -19.64 18.47 1.32
C HIS A 56 -18.77 18.95 0.15
N ALA A 57 -19.37 19.31 -0.99
CA ALA A 57 -18.63 19.76 -2.17
C ALA A 57 -17.89 21.08 -1.89
N GLN A 58 -18.50 22.00 -1.12
CA GLN A 58 -17.83 23.23 -0.69
C GLN A 58 -16.63 22.93 0.21
N SER A 59 -16.80 22.06 1.20
CA SER A 59 -15.71 21.69 2.13
C SER A 59 -14.54 21.05 1.38
N GLN A 60 -14.84 20.19 0.40
CA GLN A 60 -13.84 19.55 -0.45
C GLN A 60 -13.13 20.56 -1.35
N LEU A 61 -13.88 21.49 -1.95
CA LEU A 61 -13.33 22.59 -2.76
C LEU A 61 -12.35 23.46 -1.95
N ASP A 62 -12.72 23.85 -0.74
CA ASP A 62 -11.89 24.65 0.15
C ASP A 62 -10.63 23.88 0.60
N TYR A 63 -10.74 22.58 0.82
CA TYR A 63 -9.59 21.71 1.05
C TYR A 63 -8.66 21.68 -0.16
N LEU A 64 -9.18 21.43 -1.37
CA LEU A 64 -8.37 21.32 -2.59
C LEU A 64 -7.67 22.63 -2.94
N LYS A 65 -8.36 23.77 -2.79
CA LYS A 65 -7.75 25.11 -2.99
C LYS A 65 -6.60 25.36 -2.00
N ARG A 66 -6.79 25.03 -0.71
CA ARG A 66 -5.74 25.13 0.31
C ARG A 66 -4.57 24.19 0.05
N LEU A 67 -4.84 22.96 -0.39
CA LEU A 67 -3.81 21.99 -0.75
C LEU A 67 -3.01 22.48 -1.97
N LYS A 68 -3.68 23.01 -3.00
CA LYS A 68 -3.02 23.58 -4.18
C LYS A 68 -2.10 24.73 -3.81
N SER A 69 -2.45 25.55 -2.83
CA SER A 69 -1.61 26.65 -2.35
C SER A 69 -0.48 26.23 -1.40
N ASP A 70 -0.43 24.97 -0.97
CA ASP A 70 0.57 24.48 -0.01
C ASP A 70 1.95 24.33 -0.67
N GLN A 71 2.97 24.94 -0.08
CA GLN A 71 4.33 24.83 -0.59
C GLN A 71 4.88 23.40 -0.49
N SER A 72 4.52 22.64 0.56
CA SER A 72 5.01 21.26 0.73
C SER A 72 4.41 20.34 -0.34
N TYR A 73 3.13 20.52 -0.65
CA TYR A 73 2.48 19.88 -1.77
C TYR A 73 3.13 20.28 -3.10
N GLN A 74 3.29 21.58 -3.37
CA GLN A 74 3.90 22.08 -4.61
C GLN A 74 5.34 21.60 -4.82
N ASN A 75 6.10 21.39 -3.74
CA ASN A 75 7.45 20.84 -3.80
C ASN A 75 7.48 19.31 -3.86
N GLY A 76 6.33 18.63 -3.71
CA GLY A 76 6.27 17.16 -3.64
C GLY A 76 6.90 16.59 -2.36
N SER A 77 6.96 17.39 -1.31
CA SER A 77 7.59 17.03 -0.03
C SER A 77 6.63 16.39 0.97
N LEU A 78 5.32 16.38 0.67
CA LEU A 78 4.35 15.67 1.51
C LEU A 78 4.62 14.15 1.47
N PRO A 79 4.45 13.46 2.61
CA PRO A 79 4.63 12.02 2.64
C PRO A 79 3.62 11.34 1.73
N ARG A 80 4.09 10.28 1.09
CA ARG A 80 3.20 9.36 0.39
C ARG A 80 2.33 8.61 1.40
N GLY A 81 1.05 8.47 1.09
CA GLY A 81 0.12 7.71 1.93
C GLY A 81 0.53 6.24 2.05
N ILE A 82 0.35 5.67 3.25
CA ILE A 82 0.62 4.23 3.51
C ILE A 82 -0.17 3.34 2.55
N GLU A 83 -1.43 3.68 2.25
CA GLU A 83 -2.27 2.99 1.27
C GLU A 83 -1.56 2.89 -0.09
N LYS A 84 -1.01 4.00 -0.60
CA LYS A 84 -0.30 3.99 -1.88
C LYS A 84 0.93 3.09 -1.85
N ILE A 85 1.63 3.01 -0.71
CA ILE A 85 2.80 2.13 -0.53
C ILE A 85 2.35 0.67 -0.57
N ILE A 86 1.30 0.33 0.18
CA ILE A 86 0.71 -1.01 0.22
C ILE A 86 0.22 -1.45 -1.16
N LEU A 87 -0.50 -0.59 -1.88
CA LEU A 87 -0.98 -0.89 -3.23
C LEU A 87 0.18 -1.16 -4.20
N GLN A 88 1.28 -0.40 -4.12
CA GLN A 88 2.45 -0.68 -4.96
C GLN A 88 3.12 -2.01 -4.60
N ILE A 89 3.26 -2.33 -3.32
CA ILE A 89 3.78 -3.63 -2.86
C ILE A 89 2.93 -4.76 -3.44
N MET A 90 1.61 -4.69 -3.25
CA MET A 90 0.67 -5.71 -3.71
C MET A 90 0.68 -5.85 -5.23
N GLU A 91 0.53 -4.76 -5.98
CA GLU A 91 0.50 -4.81 -7.44
C GLU A 91 1.79 -5.38 -8.02
N SER A 92 2.93 -4.93 -7.51
CA SER A 92 4.23 -5.37 -8.01
C SER A 92 4.53 -6.81 -7.65
N TYR A 93 4.23 -7.20 -6.40
CA TYR A 93 4.46 -8.56 -5.92
C TYR A 93 3.58 -9.55 -6.65
N THR A 94 2.28 -9.25 -6.81
CA THR A 94 1.35 -10.16 -7.49
C THR A 94 1.62 -10.26 -8.99
N PHE A 95 2.05 -9.19 -9.64
CA PHE A 95 2.56 -9.23 -11.01
C PHE A 95 3.78 -10.13 -11.13
N TRP A 96 4.80 -9.86 -10.32
CA TRP A 96 6.04 -10.61 -10.32
C TRP A 96 5.79 -12.11 -10.04
N HIS A 97 4.98 -12.43 -9.03
CA HIS A 97 4.59 -13.79 -8.69
C HIS A 97 3.88 -14.49 -9.85
N SER A 98 2.94 -13.81 -10.51
CA SER A 98 2.17 -14.41 -11.60
C SER A 98 3.02 -14.89 -12.77
N ILE A 99 4.14 -14.23 -13.05
CA ILE A 99 5.09 -14.66 -14.08
C ILE A 99 5.81 -15.93 -13.63
N ASN A 100 6.29 -15.95 -12.39
CA ASN A 100 7.05 -17.08 -11.83
C ASN A 100 6.20 -18.34 -11.61
N GLU A 101 4.88 -18.20 -11.43
CA GLU A 101 3.97 -19.35 -11.38
C GLU A 101 3.88 -20.09 -12.72
N ILE A 102 3.91 -19.36 -13.84
CA ILE A 102 3.78 -19.93 -15.19
C ILE A 102 5.12 -20.38 -15.74
N ASP A 103 6.17 -19.62 -15.47
CA ASP A 103 7.54 -19.98 -15.81
C ASP A 103 8.49 -19.56 -14.68
N SER A 104 8.69 -20.48 -13.74
CA SER A 104 9.59 -20.32 -12.59
C SER A 104 11.05 -20.04 -12.96
N ASN A 105 11.43 -20.36 -14.20
CA ASN A 105 12.76 -20.09 -14.70
C ASN A 105 12.78 -18.87 -15.63
N PHE A 106 11.67 -18.19 -15.92
CA PHE A 106 11.66 -17.09 -16.88
C PHE A 106 12.74 -16.04 -16.62
N PHE A 107 12.95 -15.71 -15.35
CA PHE A 107 13.99 -14.78 -14.90
C PHE A 107 15.36 -15.44 -14.65
N LEU A 108 15.47 -16.77 -14.66
CA LEU A 108 16.68 -17.54 -14.34
C LEU A 108 17.35 -18.21 -15.55
N VAL A 109 16.58 -18.75 -16.52
CA VAL A 109 17.13 -19.42 -17.72
C VAL A 109 17.26 -18.49 -18.92
N GLN A 110 16.57 -17.35 -18.92
CA GLN A 110 16.84 -16.34 -19.93
C GLN A 110 18.06 -15.54 -19.44
N ASP A 111 19.25 -15.91 -19.91
CA ASP A 111 20.52 -15.16 -19.80
C ASP A 111 20.45 -13.80 -20.53
N ASN A 112 19.33 -13.11 -20.39
CA ASN A 112 19.08 -11.78 -20.89
C ASN A 112 19.16 -10.83 -19.70
N TYR A 113 20.09 -9.89 -19.79
CA TYR A 113 20.30 -8.81 -18.83
C TYR A 113 18.99 -8.11 -18.40
N ILE A 114 18.04 -7.93 -19.33
CA ILE A 114 16.75 -7.27 -19.06
C ILE A 114 15.89 -8.09 -18.08
N HIS A 115 15.85 -9.42 -18.21
CA HIS A 115 15.06 -10.28 -17.33
C HIS A 115 15.64 -10.31 -15.91
N ASN A 116 16.96 -10.45 -15.80
CA ASN A 116 17.64 -10.33 -14.52
C ASN A 116 17.43 -8.96 -13.86
N LEU A 117 17.46 -7.88 -14.64
CA LEU A 117 17.18 -6.53 -14.15
C LEU A 117 15.76 -6.38 -13.62
N ILE A 118 14.75 -6.91 -14.34
CA ILE A 118 13.35 -6.86 -13.89
C ILE A 118 13.17 -7.64 -12.58
N ASN A 119 13.70 -8.86 -12.49
CA ASN A 119 13.57 -9.69 -11.29
C ASN A 119 14.23 -9.04 -10.06
N ALA A 120 15.48 -8.57 -10.22
CA ALA A 120 16.20 -7.89 -9.18
C ALA A 120 15.49 -6.58 -8.77
N SER A 121 15.02 -5.80 -9.74
CA SER A 121 14.34 -4.52 -9.50
C SER A 121 13.02 -4.69 -8.76
N LEU A 122 12.19 -5.66 -9.15
CA LEU A 122 10.90 -5.92 -8.50
C LEU A 122 11.11 -6.44 -7.07
N THR A 123 12.02 -7.40 -6.88
CA THR A 123 12.36 -7.93 -5.55
C THR A 123 12.92 -6.84 -4.64
N PHE A 124 13.83 -6.01 -5.16
CA PHE A 124 14.42 -4.90 -4.42
C PHE A 124 13.39 -3.81 -4.07
N MET A 125 12.54 -3.43 -5.01
CA MET A 125 11.50 -2.43 -4.77
C MET A 125 10.46 -2.92 -3.76
N VAL A 126 9.93 -4.15 -3.92
CA VAL A 126 8.98 -4.73 -2.96
C VAL A 126 9.61 -4.79 -1.56
N SER A 127 10.84 -5.29 -1.45
CA SER A 127 11.53 -5.36 -0.15
C SER A 127 11.80 -3.99 0.47
N CYS A 128 12.16 -2.98 -0.34
CA CYS A 128 12.37 -1.61 0.14
C CYS A 128 11.07 -0.98 0.64
N GLU A 129 9.99 -1.02 -0.15
CA GLU A 129 8.71 -0.43 0.24
C GLU A 129 8.13 -1.12 1.48
N LEU A 130 8.16 -2.46 1.53
CA LEU A 130 7.64 -3.22 2.66
C LEU A 130 8.46 -2.94 3.93
N ALA A 131 9.79 -2.86 3.85
CA ALA A 131 10.63 -2.54 5.00
C ALA A 131 10.47 -1.10 5.52
N LYS A 132 10.07 -0.13 4.69
CA LYS A 132 9.77 1.24 5.17
C LYS A 132 8.64 1.26 6.18
N LEU A 133 7.67 0.35 6.05
CA LEU A 133 6.51 0.27 6.93
C LEU A 133 6.88 -0.20 8.35
N PHE A 134 7.98 -0.95 8.50
CA PHE A 134 8.53 -1.38 9.79
C PHE A 134 9.46 -0.35 10.44
N ASN A 135 9.86 0.71 9.72
CA ASN A 135 10.85 1.65 10.22
C ASN A 135 10.37 2.33 11.50
N ASN A 136 11.25 2.48 12.49
CA ASN A 136 10.87 2.96 13.81
C ASN A 136 11.62 4.25 14.21
N LYS A 137 12.33 4.87 13.27
CA LYS A 137 12.94 6.17 13.52
C LYS A 137 11.82 7.20 13.74
N PRO A 138 11.83 7.97 14.84
CA PRO A 138 10.74 8.89 15.17
C PRO A 138 10.47 9.98 14.12
N ASP A 139 11.42 10.23 13.21
CA ASP A 139 11.27 11.21 12.13
C ASP A 139 10.45 10.64 10.95
N ASP A 140 10.37 9.33 10.79
CA ASP A 140 9.76 8.71 9.61
C ASP A 140 8.24 8.54 9.78
N PHE A 141 7.48 8.77 8.70
CA PHE A 141 6.04 8.55 8.65
C PHE A 141 5.70 7.08 8.33
N SER A 142 6.19 6.16 9.16
CA SER A 142 6.00 4.72 8.95
C SER A 142 4.73 4.19 9.61
N LEU A 143 4.26 3.03 9.13
CA LEU A 143 3.15 2.31 9.75
C LEU A 143 3.45 1.92 11.20
N ASN A 144 4.69 1.48 11.49
CA ASN A 144 5.14 1.19 12.85
C ASN A 144 4.98 2.42 13.77
N ASN A 145 5.42 3.61 13.35
CA ASN A 145 5.30 4.79 14.20
C ASN A 145 3.85 5.21 14.47
N ILE A 146 2.95 5.02 13.49
CA ILE A 146 1.51 5.21 13.69
C ILE A 146 0.99 4.16 14.70
N TRP A 147 1.32 2.89 14.49
CA TRP A 147 0.91 1.81 15.40
C TRP A 147 1.36 2.05 16.84
N GLN A 148 2.64 2.37 17.07
CA GLN A 148 3.16 2.61 18.42
C GLN A 148 2.49 3.79 19.11
N HIS A 149 1.97 4.77 18.36
CA HIS A 149 1.23 5.89 18.92
C HIS A 149 -0.19 5.49 19.33
N ASP A 150 -0.88 4.67 18.52
CA ASP A 150 -2.32 4.42 18.66
C ASP A 150 -2.70 3.03 19.18
N ALA A 151 -1.76 2.09 19.34
CA ALA A 151 -2.04 0.71 19.73
C ALA A 151 -2.92 0.60 20.99
N GLU A 152 -2.62 1.37 22.04
CA GLU A 152 -3.44 1.41 23.25
C GLU A 152 -4.84 1.99 23.01
N SER A 153 -4.96 3.05 22.19
CA SER A 153 -6.26 3.63 21.83
C SER A 153 -7.11 2.65 21.01
N ILE A 154 -6.48 1.93 20.07
CA ILE A 154 -7.10 0.88 19.26
C ILE A 154 -7.58 -0.27 20.16
N LYS A 155 -6.76 -0.67 21.15
CA LYS A 155 -7.09 -1.70 22.15
C LYS A 155 -8.30 -1.29 22.98
N ASN A 156 -8.30 -0.07 23.50
CA ASN A 156 -9.41 0.46 24.29
C ASN A 156 -10.70 0.65 23.47
N ALA A 157 -10.58 0.90 22.17
CA ALA A 157 -11.70 0.98 21.24
C ALA A 157 -12.26 -0.40 20.81
N ASN A 158 -11.62 -1.50 21.21
CA ASN A 158 -12.00 -2.87 20.85
C ASN A 158 -12.13 -3.10 19.33
N ILE A 159 -11.24 -2.48 18.54
CA ILE A 159 -11.23 -2.65 17.08
C ILE A 159 -10.81 -4.07 16.69
N ALA A 160 -9.82 -4.62 17.40
CA ALA A 160 -9.30 -5.97 17.23
C ALA A 160 -9.14 -6.65 18.61
N SER A 161 -8.89 -7.96 18.64
CA SER A 161 -8.67 -8.67 19.90
C SER A 161 -7.41 -8.17 20.61
N ALA A 162 -7.43 -8.13 21.94
CA ALA A 162 -6.27 -7.71 22.74
C ALA A 162 -5.02 -8.52 22.41
N ASP A 163 -5.16 -9.84 22.24
CA ASP A 163 -4.07 -10.75 21.89
C ASP A 163 -3.46 -10.43 20.52
N GLU A 164 -4.28 -10.07 19.53
CA GLU A 164 -3.79 -9.67 18.21
C GLU A 164 -3.03 -8.34 18.27
N ILE A 165 -3.54 -7.37 19.02
CA ILE A 165 -2.87 -6.07 19.21
C ILE A 165 -1.53 -6.25 19.91
N ASP A 166 -1.47 -7.10 20.93
CA ASP A 166 -0.24 -7.41 21.66
C ASP A 166 0.75 -8.15 20.75
N TYR A 167 0.28 -9.10 19.95
CA TYR A 167 1.08 -9.78 18.92
C TYR A 167 1.69 -8.78 17.93
N ILE A 168 0.88 -7.90 17.33
CA ILE A 168 1.35 -6.90 16.35
C ILE A 168 2.37 -5.96 16.98
N THR A 169 2.11 -5.50 18.21
CA THR A 169 3.00 -4.61 18.94
C THR A 169 4.36 -5.26 19.16
N ASP A 170 4.38 -6.54 19.51
CA ASP A 170 5.60 -7.32 19.65
C ASP A 170 6.35 -7.49 18.31
N GLN A 171 5.63 -7.72 17.20
CA GLN A 171 6.27 -7.84 15.87
C GLN A 171 6.97 -6.57 15.42
N PHE A 172 6.39 -5.40 15.74
CA PHE A 172 7.01 -4.10 15.49
C PHE A 172 8.11 -3.73 16.49
N SER A 173 8.15 -4.40 17.65
CA SER A 173 9.22 -4.22 18.63
C SER A 173 10.55 -4.71 18.05
N ARG A 174 11.68 -4.23 18.59
CA ARG A 174 13.03 -4.68 18.18
C ARG A 174 13.42 -6.02 18.80
N ASN A 175 12.50 -6.73 19.44
CA ASN A 175 12.84 -7.98 20.11
C ASN A 175 12.92 -9.15 19.12
N GLU A 176 14.13 -9.48 18.70
CA GLU A 176 14.40 -10.55 17.74
C GLU A 176 14.07 -11.97 18.27
N SER A 177 13.78 -12.13 19.57
CA SER A 177 13.41 -13.43 20.14
C SER A 177 11.93 -13.77 19.99
N THR A 178 11.07 -12.76 19.88
CA THR A 178 9.61 -12.93 19.83
C THR A 178 9.05 -12.61 18.44
N ARG A 179 9.82 -11.93 17.59
CA ARG A 179 9.46 -11.69 16.19
C ARG A 179 9.28 -12.99 15.41
N ASP A 180 8.18 -13.04 14.67
CA ASP A 180 7.84 -14.06 13.71
C ASP A 180 8.99 -14.31 12.73
N GLN A 181 9.21 -15.59 12.46
CA GLN A 181 10.39 -16.01 11.73
C GLN A 181 10.38 -15.53 10.26
N ALA A 182 9.21 -15.42 9.65
CA ALA A 182 9.08 -14.92 8.28
C ALA A 182 9.42 -13.43 8.21
N ILE A 183 8.89 -12.62 9.14
CA ILE A 183 9.20 -11.19 9.23
C ILE A 183 10.71 -11.00 9.51
N LYS A 184 11.28 -11.80 10.41
CA LYS A 184 12.70 -11.76 10.72
C LYS A 184 13.58 -12.05 9.50
N ARG A 185 13.32 -13.17 8.80
CA ARG A 185 14.06 -13.51 7.57
C ARG A 185 13.91 -12.44 6.50
N PHE A 186 12.73 -11.85 6.35
CA PHE A 186 12.48 -10.77 5.41
C PHE A 186 13.33 -9.52 5.74
N LEU A 187 13.31 -9.06 7.00
CA LEU A 187 14.06 -7.88 7.42
C LEU A 187 15.58 -8.10 7.34
N ASP A 188 16.05 -9.31 7.69
CA ASP A 188 17.44 -9.72 7.53
C ASP A 188 17.86 -9.73 6.06
N PHE A 189 17.01 -10.26 5.17
CA PHE A 189 17.25 -10.21 3.73
C PHE A 189 17.39 -8.76 3.27
N ARG A 190 16.46 -7.86 3.59
CA ARG A 190 16.55 -6.46 3.16
C ARG A 190 17.84 -5.80 3.66
N ASN A 191 18.24 -6.04 4.90
CA ASN A 191 19.48 -5.48 5.46
C ASN A 191 20.74 -6.05 4.79
N LYS A 192 20.71 -7.33 4.37
CA LYS A 192 21.83 -8.03 3.72
C LYS A 192 21.86 -7.90 2.20
N SER A 193 20.74 -7.63 1.54
CA SER A 193 20.69 -7.30 0.10
C SER A 193 21.42 -5.99 -0.20
N VAL A 194 21.67 -5.16 0.84
CA VAL A 194 22.57 -4.00 0.80
C VAL A 194 24.04 -4.39 1.07
N ALA A 195 24.30 -5.55 1.69
CA ALA A 195 25.63 -6.03 2.09
C ALA A 195 26.08 -7.23 1.21
N HIS A 196 26.80 -6.93 0.13
CA HIS A 196 27.19 -7.87 -0.94
C HIS A 196 28.00 -9.13 -0.55
N ASN A 197 28.40 -9.33 0.72
CA ASN A 197 29.28 -10.42 1.17
C ASN A 197 28.75 -11.15 2.43
N THR A 198 27.48 -11.54 2.44
CA THR A 198 26.92 -12.28 3.59
C THR A 198 26.27 -13.59 3.18
N ASN A 199 26.30 -14.58 4.07
CA ASN A 199 25.65 -15.88 3.87
C ASN A 199 24.15 -15.69 3.57
N ASN A 200 23.63 -16.54 2.67
CA ASN A 200 22.21 -16.60 2.31
C ASN A 200 21.33 -16.60 3.58
N THR A 201 20.34 -15.72 3.62
CA THR A 201 19.40 -15.59 4.75
C THR A 201 18.40 -16.73 4.85
N GLY A 202 18.34 -17.61 3.84
CA GLY A 202 17.35 -18.68 3.76
C GLY A 202 15.94 -18.14 3.53
N MET A 203 15.82 -16.94 2.96
CA MET A 203 14.55 -16.31 2.63
C MET A 203 13.77 -17.15 1.63
N GLN A 204 12.46 -17.28 1.85
CA GLN A 204 11.51 -17.96 0.97
C GLN A 204 10.42 -17.01 0.48
N TRP A 205 9.73 -17.39 -0.59
CA TRP A 205 8.61 -16.62 -1.13
C TRP A 205 7.48 -16.42 -0.13
N SER A 206 7.20 -17.46 0.66
CA SER A 206 6.24 -17.41 1.77
C SER A 206 6.58 -16.32 2.79
N ASP A 207 7.85 -15.89 2.92
CA ASP A 207 8.23 -14.82 3.83
C ASP A 207 7.73 -13.45 3.37
N PHE A 208 7.79 -13.18 2.07
CA PHE A 208 7.22 -11.95 1.49
C PHE A 208 5.71 -11.92 1.68
N VAL A 209 5.02 -13.03 1.37
CA VAL A 209 3.56 -13.13 1.53
C VAL A 209 3.16 -12.93 2.99
N SER A 210 3.81 -13.64 3.91
CA SER A 210 3.49 -13.54 5.35
C SER A 210 3.73 -12.14 5.89
N THR A 211 4.85 -11.51 5.52
CA THR A 211 5.17 -10.14 5.94
C THR A 211 4.20 -9.11 5.35
N MET A 212 3.82 -9.28 4.08
CA MET A 212 2.84 -8.43 3.42
C MET A 212 1.45 -8.57 4.06
N ASN A 213 1.02 -9.81 4.35
CA ASN A 213 -0.25 -10.09 5.03
C ASN A 213 -0.29 -9.45 6.42
N PHE A 214 0.80 -9.57 7.19
CA PHE A 214 0.95 -8.88 8.47
C PHE A 214 0.73 -7.37 8.31
N ILE A 215 1.48 -6.72 7.41
CA ILE A 215 1.40 -5.26 7.22
C ILE A 215 0.01 -4.80 6.76
N ILE A 216 -0.61 -5.54 5.85
CA ILE A 216 -1.93 -5.22 5.33
C ILE A 216 -2.99 -5.34 6.42
N ARG A 217 -2.88 -6.36 7.26
CA ARG A 217 -3.77 -6.56 8.40
C ARG A 217 -3.62 -5.43 9.42
N VAL A 218 -2.39 -5.04 9.75
CA VAL A 218 -2.12 -3.87 10.60
C VAL A 218 -2.75 -2.61 10.01
N TRP A 219 -2.53 -2.34 8.73
CA TRP A 219 -3.12 -1.18 8.07
C TRP A 219 -4.65 -1.22 8.10
N GLY A 220 -5.27 -2.39 7.89
CA GLY A 220 -6.72 -2.55 7.98
C GLY A 220 -7.30 -2.23 9.37
N ILE A 221 -6.61 -2.63 10.44
CA ILE A 221 -7.00 -2.27 11.82
C ILE A 221 -6.94 -0.76 12.03
N ILE A 222 -5.89 -0.10 11.54
CA ILE A 222 -5.74 1.36 11.65
C ILE A 222 -6.77 2.09 10.76
N ASP A 223 -7.07 1.57 9.56
CA ASP A 223 -8.09 2.11 8.66
C ASP A 223 -9.48 2.08 9.32
N GLU A 224 -9.86 0.95 9.94
CA GLU A 224 -11.12 0.82 10.69
C GLU A 224 -11.17 1.80 11.88
N PHE A 225 -10.05 2.01 12.58
CA PHE A 225 -9.99 2.95 13.70
C PHE A 225 -10.19 4.42 13.28
N TYR A 226 -9.52 4.87 12.21
CA TYR A 226 -9.60 6.27 11.79
C TYR A 226 -10.80 6.58 10.88
N SER A 227 -11.23 5.60 10.11
CA SER A 227 -12.27 5.73 9.08
C SER A 227 -13.34 4.64 9.22
N PRO A 228 -13.97 4.50 10.40
CA PRO A 228 -14.98 3.47 10.62
C PRO A 228 -16.15 3.68 9.67
N ASN A 229 -16.71 2.58 9.16
CA ASN A 229 -17.81 2.58 8.18
C ASN A 229 -17.48 3.18 6.81
N CYS A 230 -16.20 3.35 6.46
CA CYS A 230 -15.84 3.65 5.08
C CYS A 230 -16.07 2.43 4.19
N PHE A 231 -16.44 2.68 2.93
CA PHE A 231 -16.48 1.60 1.95
C PHE A 231 -15.09 1.01 1.77
N PRO A 232 -14.97 -0.32 1.68
CA PRO A 232 -13.70 -0.97 1.41
C PRO A 232 -13.03 -0.39 0.15
N ARG A 233 -11.70 -0.25 0.18
CA ARG A 233 -10.97 0.40 -0.92
C ARG A 233 -11.10 -0.40 -2.20
N SER A 234 -11.50 0.27 -3.27
CA SER A 234 -11.59 -0.36 -4.59
C SER A 234 -10.19 -0.61 -5.14
N ILE A 235 -9.89 -1.85 -5.52
CA ILE A 235 -8.67 -2.19 -6.22
C ILE A 235 -9.02 -2.44 -7.69
N GLN A 236 -8.43 -1.61 -8.57
CA GLN A 236 -8.51 -1.78 -10.02
C GLN A 236 -7.20 -2.38 -10.50
N LEU A 237 -7.27 -3.59 -11.05
CA LEU A 237 -6.12 -4.23 -11.67
C LEU A 237 -5.99 -3.75 -13.11
N SER A 238 -4.82 -3.23 -13.48
CA SER A 238 -4.56 -2.87 -14.88
C SER A 238 -4.41 -4.13 -15.72
N ASP A 239 -5.25 -4.26 -16.75
CA ASP A 239 -5.17 -5.33 -17.75
C ASP A 239 -3.98 -5.17 -18.70
N GLN A 240 -3.48 -3.93 -18.84
CA GLN A 240 -2.39 -3.56 -19.74
C GLN A 240 -1.01 -3.93 -19.16
N LEU A 241 -0.95 -4.33 -17.89
CA LEU A 241 0.30 -4.67 -17.20
C LEU A 241 1.09 -5.79 -17.91
N TYR A 242 0.38 -6.68 -18.62
CA TYR A 242 0.96 -7.82 -19.35
C TYR A 242 1.22 -7.53 -20.83
N THR A 243 0.80 -6.37 -21.34
CA THR A 243 1.00 -6.01 -22.76
C THR A 243 2.47 -6.10 -23.19
N PRO A 244 3.45 -5.62 -22.40
CA PRO A 244 4.87 -5.74 -22.77
C PRO A 244 5.39 -7.18 -22.85
N LEU A 245 4.68 -8.16 -22.27
CA LEU A 245 5.09 -9.56 -22.23
C LEU A 245 4.53 -10.39 -23.39
N GLN A 246 3.58 -9.86 -24.16
CA GLN A 246 2.96 -10.56 -25.29
C GLN A 246 3.95 -11.10 -26.35
N PRO A 247 5.10 -10.45 -26.63
CA PRO A 247 6.09 -11.01 -27.55
C PRO A 247 6.82 -12.26 -27.04
N HIS A 248 6.80 -12.49 -25.72
CA HIS A 248 7.59 -13.54 -25.05
C HIS A 248 6.76 -14.72 -24.57
N PHE A 249 5.44 -14.54 -24.49
CA PHE A 249 4.51 -15.53 -23.97
C PHE A 249 3.32 -15.70 -24.90
N THR A 250 2.79 -16.92 -24.94
CA THR A 250 1.54 -17.20 -25.65
C THR A 250 0.36 -16.51 -24.97
N SER A 251 -0.72 -16.26 -25.72
CA SER A 251 -1.96 -15.72 -25.17
C SER A 251 -2.53 -16.57 -24.02
N LEU A 252 -2.30 -17.89 -24.06
CA LEU A 252 -2.69 -18.81 -22.99
C LEU A 252 -1.90 -18.52 -21.71
N GLN A 253 -0.56 -18.44 -21.79
CA GLN A 253 0.29 -18.12 -20.65
C GLN A 253 -0.04 -16.75 -20.05
N ILE A 254 -0.28 -15.73 -20.89
CA ILE A 254 -0.70 -14.41 -20.40
C ILE A 254 -2.03 -14.48 -19.63
N ARG A 255 -2.99 -15.28 -20.10
CA ARG A 255 -4.25 -15.50 -19.38
C ARG A 255 -4.02 -16.19 -18.04
N GLU A 256 -3.21 -17.24 -18.01
CA GLU A 256 -2.88 -17.97 -16.78
C GLU A 256 -2.15 -17.08 -15.77
N MET A 257 -1.27 -16.17 -16.21
CA MET A 257 -0.66 -15.16 -15.35
C MET A 257 -1.72 -14.22 -14.75
N LYS A 258 -2.68 -13.74 -15.55
CA LYS A 258 -3.77 -12.88 -15.06
C LYS A 258 -4.61 -13.60 -13.99
N GLU A 259 -4.90 -14.88 -14.21
CA GLU A 259 -5.63 -15.72 -13.24
C GLU A 259 -4.82 -15.94 -11.95
N ALA A 260 -3.53 -16.23 -12.06
CA ALA A 260 -2.63 -16.39 -10.92
C ALA A 260 -2.51 -15.09 -10.09
N ARG A 261 -2.40 -13.93 -10.75
CA ARG A 261 -2.41 -12.61 -10.10
C ARG A 261 -3.72 -12.37 -9.37
N LEU A 262 -4.85 -12.65 -10.02
CA LEU A 262 -6.18 -12.46 -9.43
C LEU A 262 -6.36 -13.32 -8.18
N LYS A 263 -5.98 -14.60 -8.25
CA LYS A 263 -6.03 -15.54 -7.14
C LYS A 263 -5.21 -15.04 -5.94
N LEU A 264 -3.94 -14.67 -6.17
CA LEU A 264 -3.08 -14.18 -5.10
C LEU A 264 -3.61 -12.88 -4.48
N MET A 265 -4.17 -11.96 -5.28
CA MET A 265 -4.81 -10.75 -4.75
C MET A 265 -6.01 -11.09 -3.85
N GLN A 266 -6.84 -12.07 -4.23
CA GLN A 266 -7.96 -12.53 -3.40
C GLN A 266 -7.46 -13.14 -2.09
N ASP A 267 -6.40 -13.95 -2.14
CA ASP A 267 -5.80 -14.54 -0.94
C ASP A 267 -5.28 -13.45 0.02
N ILE A 268 -4.66 -12.40 -0.52
CA ILE A 268 -4.21 -11.23 0.27
C ILE A 268 -5.40 -10.49 0.90
N PHE A 269 -6.53 -10.34 0.19
CA PHE A 269 -7.71 -9.67 0.75
C PHE A 269 -8.34 -10.49 1.87
N VAL A 270 -8.35 -11.82 1.73
CA VAL A 270 -8.79 -12.71 2.81
C VAL A 270 -7.87 -12.55 4.01
N ALA A 271 -6.55 -12.56 3.81
CA ALA A 271 -5.58 -12.37 4.88
C ALA A 271 -5.75 -11.01 5.59
N ALA A 272 -6.09 -9.95 4.86
CA ALA A 272 -6.38 -8.63 5.42
C ALA A 272 -7.56 -8.62 6.42
N SER A 273 -8.52 -9.53 6.22
CA SER A 273 -9.71 -9.70 7.05
C SER A 273 -9.61 -10.88 8.03
N THR A 274 -8.40 -11.38 8.28
CA THR A 274 -8.16 -12.54 9.14
C THR A 274 -7.30 -12.15 10.32
N ASN A 275 -7.71 -12.57 11.52
CA ASN A 275 -6.97 -12.33 12.76
C ASN A 275 -5.61 -13.06 12.73
N LEU A 276 -4.53 -12.35 13.04
CA LEU A 276 -3.16 -12.89 12.95
C LEU A 276 -2.85 -13.99 13.99
N VAL A 277 -3.60 -14.04 15.09
CA VAL A 277 -3.38 -14.99 16.18
C VAL A 277 -4.31 -16.19 16.07
N THR A 278 -5.61 -15.97 15.85
CA THR A 278 -6.60 -17.06 15.82
C THR A 278 -6.78 -17.66 14.44
N GLY A 279 -6.47 -16.91 13.37
CA GLY A 279 -6.78 -17.31 11.99
C GLY A 279 -8.26 -17.18 11.62
N ASP A 280 -9.09 -16.62 12.51
CA ASP A 280 -10.51 -16.41 12.24
C ASP A 280 -10.74 -15.14 11.43
N LYS A 281 -11.74 -15.19 10.55
CA LYS A 281 -12.19 -14.01 9.80
C LYS A 281 -13.01 -13.09 10.71
N ASP A 282 -12.75 -11.79 10.64
CA ASP A 282 -13.53 -10.78 11.35
C ASP A 282 -14.20 -9.76 10.43
N ALA A 283 -14.74 -8.69 11.03
CA ALA A 283 -15.51 -7.66 10.33
C ALA A 283 -14.63 -6.64 9.58
N ILE A 284 -13.32 -6.60 9.84
CA ILE A 284 -12.42 -5.61 9.24
C ILE A 284 -12.22 -5.97 7.78
N LYS A 285 -12.72 -5.12 6.88
CA LYS A 285 -12.65 -5.34 5.42
C LYS A 285 -12.04 -4.13 4.72
N PRO A 286 -10.70 -4.03 4.69
CA PRO A 286 -10.05 -2.82 4.19
C PRO A 286 -10.07 -2.74 2.65
N PHE A 287 -10.26 -3.88 1.96
CA PHE A 287 -10.35 -3.94 0.51
C PHE A 287 -11.72 -4.43 0.01
N GLY A 288 -12.20 -3.80 -1.04
CA GLY A 288 -13.43 -4.17 -1.72
C GLY A 288 -13.26 -5.43 -2.57
N ASP A 289 -14.38 -6.02 -2.96
CA ASP A 289 -14.35 -7.14 -3.89
C ASP A 289 -13.77 -6.67 -5.24
N LEU A 290 -12.94 -7.50 -5.87
CA LEU A 290 -12.33 -7.17 -7.17
C LEU A 290 -13.43 -7.01 -8.22
N LYS A 291 -13.64 -5.78 -8.68
CA LYS A 291 -14.50 -5.48 -9.83
C LYS A 291 -13.63 -5.33 -11.07
N VAL A 292 -13.73 -6.30 -11.99
CA VAL A 292 -13.18 -6.16 -13.34
C VAL A 292 -13.97 -5.07 -14.05
N THR A 293 -13.37 -3.89 -14.23
CA THR A 293 -13.99 -2.81 -14.99
C THR A 293 -13.34 -2.78 -16.37
N VAL A 294 -14.03 -3.32 -17.38
CA VAL A 294 -13.56 -3.27 -18.77
C VAL A 294 -13.70 -1.83 -19.25
N LYS A 295 -12.58 -1.09 -19.33
CA LYS A 295 -12.54 0.16 -20.10
C LYS A 295 -12.44 -0.19 -21.57
N ILE A 296 -13.57 -0.04 -22.28
CA ILE A 296 -13.58 -0.08 -23.74
C ILE A 296 -13.03 1.28 -24.19
N GLU A 297 -11.74 1.34 -24.53
CA GLU A 297 -11.21 2.47 -25.28
C GLU A 297 -11.70 2.35 -26.72
N SER A 298 -12.57 3.27 -27.13
CA SER A 298 -13.01 3.37 -28.51
C SER A 298 -11.81 3.71 -29.38
N VAL A 299 -11.29 2.72 -30.11
CA VAL A 299 -10.36 2.96 -31.21
C VAL A 299 -11.13 3.70 -32.30
N THR A 300 -10.97 5.01 -32.39
CA THR A 300 -11.38 5.77 -33.56
C THR A 300 -10.51 5.31 -34.72
N GLY A 301 -11.03 4.38 -35.52
CA GLY A 301 -10.42 4.01 -36.79
C GLY A 301 -10.39 5.23 -37.70
N VAL A 302 -9.19 5.68 -38.05
CA VAL A 302 -9.00 6.60 -39.17
C VAL A 302 -9.29 5.78 -40.42
N GLY A 303 -10.42 6.05 -41.06
CA GLY A 303 -10.78 5.48 -42.35
C GLY A 303 -9.75 5.89 -43.41
N GLY A 304 -9.29 4.90 -44.18
CA GLY A 304 -8.61 5.12 -45.45
C GLY A 304 -9.58 5.43 -46.58
#